data_AF-A0A842QY54-F1
#
_entry.id   AF-A0A842QY54-F1
#
_cell.length_a   1.000
_cell.length_b   1.000
_cell.length_c   1.000
_cell.angle_alpha   90.00
_cell.angle_beta   90.00
_cell.angle_gamma   90.00
#
_symmetry.space_group_name_H-M   'P 1'
#
loop_
_entity.id
_entity.type
_entity.pdbx_description
1 polymer ?
#
loop_
_entity_poly.entity_id
_entity_poly.type
_entity_poly.pdbx_seq_one_letter_code
_entity_poly.pdbx_strand_id
1 'polypeptide(L)'
;MNHKQAIDGFDDISNDPWENIGYHRVLGSFFWNIVFAVLMVGYVMLIPVFIPYPESMGFYNILTGIFNSIFTLADLGTASATSRFIAEWRVKDPNRTIMYVRFFIWFQSFTGLAQTTVISIIGLHALGATNISYMPWLFLWLSTVQYPGWLSVFTEAMKGFQQFGKVSLIQVLNTIFFQSLTLAIGAQLGAILGNGNP
;
A
#
# COMPACT_ATOMS: atom_id res chain seq x y z
N MET A 1 -7.87 36.36 2.95
CA MET A 1 -8.01 35.81 4.31
C MET A 1 -7.46 36.86 5.26
N ASN A 2 -8.27 37.38 6.18
CA ASN A 2 -7.87 38.52 7.01
C ASN A 2 -6.95 38.03 8.14
N HIS A 3 -5.90 38.77 8.51
CA HIS A 3 -4.86 38.33 9.47
C HIS A 3 -5.45 37.88 10.83
N LYS A 4 -6.58 38.47 11.24
CA LYS A 4 -7.34 38.04 12.44
C LYS A 4 -7.95 36.64 12.30
N GLN A 5 -8.55 36.31 11.16
CA GLN A 5 -9.13 34.98 10.92
C GLN A 5 -8.07 33.87 10.89
N ALA A 6 -6.84 34.21 10.49
CA ALA A 6 -5.73 33.28 10.56
C ALA A 6 -5.31 33.03 12.02
N ILE A 7 -5.23 34.08 12.85
CA ILE A 7 -4.88 33.94 14.28
C ILE A 7 -5.99 33.21 15.05
N ASP A 8 -7.25 33.62 14.88
CA ASP A 8 -8.39 33.01 15.57
C ASP A 8 -8.52 31.51 15.18
N GLY A 9 -8.23 31.15 13.93
CA GLY A 9 -8.17 29.76 13.49
C GLY A 9 -6.99 28.97 14.08
N PHE A 10 -5.85 29.61 14.34
CA PHE A 10 -4.71 28.97 15.02
C PHE A 10 -5.00 28.73 16.51
N ASP A 11 -5.66 29.66 17.19
CA ASP A 11 -6.06 29.54 18.59
C ASP A 11 -7.12 28.44 18.80
N ASP A 12 -8.04 28.27 17.85
CA ASP A 12 -9.06 27.20 17.89
C ASP A 12 -8.44 25.80 17.68
N ILE A 13 -7.46 25.67 16.76
CA ILE A 13 -6.67 24.43 16.58
C ILE A 13 -5.84 24.12 17.82
N SER A 14 -5.31 25.14 18.51
CA SER A 14 -4.53 24.96 19.74
C SER A 14 -5.36 24.44 20.92
N ASN A 15 -6.68 24.68 20.91
CA ASN A 15 -7.62 24.25 21.95
C ASN A 15 -8.38 22.96 21.59
N ASP A 16 -8.18 22.38 20.39
CA ASP A 16 -8.78 21.10 20.04
C ASP A 16 -8.18 19.99 20.92
N PRO A 17 -8.99 19.30 21.76
CA PRO A 17 -8.52 18.17 22.55
C PRO A 17 -7.88 17.08 21.69
N TRP A 18 -8.23 17.01 20.40
CA TRP A 18 -7.67 16.09 19.42
C TRP A 18 -6.24 16.44 18.98
N GLU A 19 -5.82 17.70 19.05
CA GLU A 19 -4.45 18.15 18.74
C GLU A 19 -3.48 18.05 19.92
N ASN A 20 -4.01 17.86 21.14
CA ASN A 20 -3.19 17.62 22.30
C ASN A 20 -2.31 16.37 22.13
N ILE A 21 -1.16 16.35 22.80
CA ILE A 21 -0.27 15.19 22.82
C ILE A 21 -0.91 14.12 23.73
N GLY A 22 -1.27 12.97 23.17
CA GLY A 22 -1.93 11.91 23.93
C GLY A 22 -2.25 10.66 23.11
N TYR A 23 -2.91 9.71 23.76
CA TYR A 23 -3.29 8.41 23.17
C TYR A 23 -4.63 8.44 22.42
N HIS A 24 -5.40 9.53 22.47
CA HIS A 24 -6.73 9.63 21.85
C HIS A 24 -6.72 9.36 20.34
N ARG A 25 -5.68 9.78 19.61
CA ARG A 25 -5.56 9.48 18.17
C ARG A 25 -5.34 8.01 17.87
N VAL A 26 -4.53 7.35 18.71
CA VAL A 26 -4.25 5.91 18.59
C VAL A 26 -5.50 5.11 18.98
N LEU A 27 -6.15 5.49 20.08
CA LEU A 27 -7.40 4.86 20.54
C LEU A 27 -8.55 5.07 19.54
N GLY A 28 -8.69 6.26 18.96
CA GLY A 28 -9.68 6.51 17.92
C GLY A 28 -9.45 5.64 16.67
N SER A 29 -8.19 5.48 16.25
CA SER A 29 -7.85 4.55 15.17
C SER A 29 -8.17 3.10 15.52
N PHE A 30 -7.96 2.68 16.77
CA PHE A 30 -8.35 1.35 17.23
C PHE A 30 -9.86 1.10 17.06
N PHE A 31 -10.72 2.04 17.48
CA PHE A 31 -12.18 1.89 17.28
C PHE A 31 -12.58 1.88 15.80
N TRP A 32 -11.94 2.72 14.97
CA TRP A 32 -12.15 2.67 13.53
C TRP A 32 -11.73 1.33 12.91
N ASN A 33 -10.63 0.75 13.38
CA ASN A 33 -10.17 -0.57 12.91
C ASN A 33 -11.19 -1.68 13.22
N ILE A 34 -11.95 -1.59 14.33
CA ILE A 34 -13.03 -2.55 14.62
C ILE A 34 -14.13 -2.45 13.56
N VAL A 35 -14.57 -1.23 13.22
CA VAL A 35 -15.59 -1.00 12.18
C VAL A 35 -15.09 -1.52 10.82
N PHE A 36 -13.84 -1.20 10.48
CA PHE A 36 -13.21 -1.68 9.25
C PHE A 36 -13.07 -3.21 9.23
N ALA A 37 -12.77 -3.87 10.34
CA ALA A 37 -12.69 -5.33 10.41
C ALA A 37 -14.03 -5.99 10.06
N VAL A 38 -15.15 -5.45 10.54
CA VAL A 38 -16.49 -5.95 10.18
C VAL A 38 -16.75 -5.81 8.68
N LEU A 39 -16.37 -4.66 8.09
CA LEU A 39 -16.46 -4.45 6.64
C LEU A 39 -15.60 -5.45 5.85
N MET A 40 -14.39 -5.73 6.32
CA MET A 40 -13.49 -6.70 5.69
C MET A 40 -14.05 -8.13 5.71
N VAL A 41 -14.69 -8.54 6.81
CA VAL A 41 -15.36 -9.86 6.90
C VAL A 41 -16.49 -9.96 5.85
N GLY A 42 -17.32 -8.93 5.75
CA GLY A 42 -18.37 -8.87 4.72
C GLY A 42 -17.81 -8.95 3.30
N TYR A 43 -16.73 -8.20 3.03
CA TYR A 43 -16.05 -8.24 1.74
C TYR A 43 -15.50 -9.63 1.39
N VAL A 44 -14.82 -10.32 2.32
CA VAL A 44 -14.26 -11.67 2.06
C VAL A 44 -15.33 -12.67 1.68
N MET A 45 -16.52 -12.59 2.29
CA MET A 45 -17.66 -13.45 1.92
C MET A 45 -18.21 -13.16 0.51
N LEU A 46 -17.99 -11.96 -0.02
CA LEU A 46 -18.44 -11.55 -1.35
C LEU A 46 -17.42 -11.83 -2.46
N ILE A 47 -16.15 -12.07 -2.13
CA ILE A 47 -15.10 -12.34 -3.13
C ILE A 47 -15.49 -13.43 -4.14
N PRO A 48 -16.04 -14.60 -3.73
CA PRO A 48 -16.40 -15.66 -4.68
C PRO A 48 -17.50 -15.26 -5.67
N VAL A 49 -18.30 -14.24 -5.35
CA VAL A 49 -19.36 -13.72 -6.24
C VAL A 49 -18.75 -12.89 -7.38
N PHE A 50 -17.64 -12.18 -7.10
CA PHE A 50 -17.02 -11.26 -8.06
C PHE A 50 -15.87 -11.90 -8.85
N ILE A 51 -15.27 -12.98 -8.35
CA ILE A 51 -14.11 -13.63 -8.98
C ILE A 51 -14.50 -15.06 -9.40
N PRO A 52 -14.87 -15.27 -10.67
CA PRO A 52 -15.50 -16.51 -11.13
C PRO A 52 -14.52 -17.70 -11.25
N TYR A 53 -13.20 -17.48 -11.15
CA TYR A 53 -12.17 -18.51 -11.34
C TYR A 53 -11.43 -18.80 -10.02
N PRO A 54 -11.79 -19.87 -9.29
CA PRO A 54 -11.11 -20.28 -8.06
C PRO A 54 -9.63 -20.58 -8.25
N GLU A 55 -9.25 -21.10 -9.42
CA GLU A 55 -7.86 -21.41 -9.77
C GLU A 55 -7.01 -20.13 -9.83
N SER A 56 -7.49 -19.08 -10.52
CA SER A 56 -6.81 -17.78 -10.58
C SER A 56 -6.65 -17.13 -9.20
N MET A 57 -7.65 -17.31 -8.32
CA MET A 57 -7.58 -16.85 -6.94
C MET A 57 -6.48 -17.58 -6.14
N GLY A 58 -6.35 -18.90 -6.32
CA GLY A 58 -5.29 -19.70 -5.70
C GLY A 58 -3.89 -19.24 -6.12
N PHE A 59 -3.67 -19.07 -7.42
CA PHE A 59 -2.40 -18.56 -7.94
C PHE A 59 -2.11 -17.14 -7.46
N TYR A 60 -3.10 -16.26 -7.46
CA TYR A 60 -2.94 -14.91 -6.93
C TYR A 60 -2.50 -14.92 -5.47
N ASN A 61 -3.13 -15.72 -4.61
CA ASN A 61 -2.76 -15.79 -3.19
C ASN A 61 -1.33 -16.31 -2.98
N ILE A 62 -0.90 -17.32 -3.75
CA ILE A 62 0.46 -17.83 -3.70
C ILE A 62 1.46 -16.75 -4.15
N LEU A 63 1.21 -16.13 -5.30
CA LEU A 63 2.09 -15.13 -5.88
C LEU A 63 2.19 -13.90 -4.98
N THR A 64 1.07 -13.37 -4.49
CA THR A 64 1.07 -12.25 -3.55
C THR A 64 1.79 -12.58 -2.24
N GLY A 65 1.67 -13.80 -1.71
CA GLY A 65 2.44 -14.26 -0.55
C GLY A 65 3.95 -14.27 -0.80
N ILE A 66 4.38 -14.79 -1.95
CA ILE A 66 5.79 -14.79 -2.37
C ILE A 66 6.31 -13.36 -2.54
N PHE A 67 5.57 -12.54 -3.29
CA PHE A 67 5.91 -11.13 -3.51
C PHE A 67 6.02 -10.37 -2.19
N ASN A 68 5.03 -10.47 -1.30
CA ASN A 68 5.09 -9.82 0.01
C ASN A 68 6.35 -10.20 0.79
N SER A 69 6.74 -11.47 0.75
CA SER A 69 7.94 -11.95 1.44
C SER A 69 9.22 -11.36 0.83
N ILE A 70 9.35 -11.42 -0.50
CA ILE A 70 10.52 -10.89 -1.24
C ILE A 70 10.64 -9.38 -1.04
N PHE A 71 9.55 -8.64 -1.24
CA PHE A 71 9.53 -7.18 -1.11
C PHE A 71 9.79 -6.73 0.33
N THR A 72 9.23 -7.42 1.33
CA THR A 72 9.50 -7.10 2.74
C THR A 72 10.99 -7.28 3.09
N LEU A 73 11.61 -8.36 2.61
CA LEU A 73 13.04 -8.59 2.80
C LEU A 73 13.89 -7.57 2.04
N ALA A 74 13.52 -7.25 0.81
CA ALA A 74 14.25 -6.31 -0.04
C ALA A 74 14.18 -4.86 0.47
N ASP A 75 13.08 -4.48 1.12
CA ASP A 75 12.93 -3.15 1.71
C ASP A 75 13.75 -2.97 3.00
N LEU A 76 14.22 -4.05 3.65
CA LEU A 76 15.03 -4.03 4.88
C LEU A 76 14.47 -3.10 5.99
N GLY A 77 13.16 -2.94 6.06
CA GLY A 77 12.50 -2.07 7.05
C GLY A 77 12.64 -0.56 6.80
N THR A 78 13.14 -0.13 5.64
CA THR A 78 13.27 1.30 5.27
C THR A 78 11.94 2.05 5.27
N ALA A 79 10.82 1.37 4.98
CA ALA A 79 9.48 1.91 5.14
C ALA A 79 9.23 2.40 6.59
N SER A 80 9.60 1.61 7.60
CA SER A 80 9.44 2.00 9.02
C SER A 80 10.38 3.13 9.45
N ALA A 81 11.53 3.28 8.78
CA ALA A 81 12.43 4.41 9.01
C ALA A 81 11.77 5.73 8.58
N THR A 82 10.94 5.69 7.53
CA THR A 82 10.20 6.87 7.02
C THR A 82 9.34 7.50 8.12
N SER A 83 8.50 6.71 8.78
CA SER A 83 7.61 7.22 9.84
C SER A 83 8.39 7.74 11.05
N ARG A 84 9.52 7.11 11.40
CA ARG A 84 10.43 7.61 12.46
C ARG A 84 11.02 8.98 12.13
N PHE A 85 11.63 9.14 10.97
CA PHE A 85 12.26 10.42 10.60
C PHE A 85 11.23 11.55 10.48
N ILE A 86 10.05 11.25 9.91
CA ILE A 86 8.97 12.23 9.80
C ILE A 86 8.45 12.63 11.18
N ALA A 87 8.26 11.66 12.09
CA ALA A 87 7.82 11.94 13.46
C ALA A 87 8.83 12.77 14.27
N GLU A 88 10.13 12.58 14.03
CA GLU A 88 11.18 13.37 14.70
C GLU A 88 11.26 14.80 14.16
N TRP A 89 11.31 14.95 12.83
CA TRP A 89 11.56 16.24 12.20
C TRP A 89 10.32 17.13 12.13
N ARG A 90 9.10 16.58 12.22
CA ARG A 90 7.88 17.41 12.21
C ARG A 90 7.85 18.44 13.35
N VAL A 91 8.47 18.13 14.49
CA VAL A 91 8.52 19.02 15.67
C VAL A 91 9.72 19.95 15.60
N LYS A 92 10.88 19.45 15.12
CA LYS A 92 12.13 20.20 15.09
C LYS A 92 12.23 21.18 13.91
N ASP A 93 11.86 20.73 12.72
CA ASP A 93 11.98 21.49 11.47
C ASP A 93 11.03 20.92 10.39
N PRO A 94 9.87 21.58 10.16
CA PRO A 94 8.90 21.17 9.15
C PRO A 94 9.48 21.13 7.73
N ASN A 95 10.44 22.00 7.39
CA ASN A 95 11.03 22.03 6.06
C ASN A 95 11.87 20.76 5.81
N ARG A 96 12.62 20.32 6.81
CA ARG A 96 13.37 19.05 6.73
C ARG A 96 12.45 17.84 6.61
N THR A 97 11.29 17.88 7.25
CA THR A 97 10.29 16.80 7.14
C THR A 97 9.88 16.55 5.68
N ILE A 98 9.62 17.63 4.92
CA ILE A 98 9.29 17.54 3.50
C ILE A 98 10.47 16.99 2.68
N MET A 99 11.70 17.38 3.02
CA MET A 99 12.91 16.85 2.36
C MET A 99 13.06 15.33 2.57
N TYR A 100 12.78 14.82 3.78
CA TYR A 100 12.79 13.37 4.03
C TYR A 100 11.69 12.64 3.26
N VAL A 101 10.48 13.18 3.21
CA VAL A 101 9.39 12.61 2.39
C VAL A 101 9.83 12.51 0.92
N ARG A 102 10.39 13.59 0.37
CA ARG A 102 10.91 13.60 -1.00
C ARG A 102 12.00 12.54 -1.19
N PHE A 103 12.95 12.44 -0.26
CA PHE A 103 14.00 11.43 -0.31
C PHE A 103 13.40 10.01 -0.36
N PHE A 104 12.46 9.68 0.52
CA PHE A 104 11.85 8.35 0.55
C PHE A 104 11.00 8.03 -0.68
N ILE A 105 10.34 9.02 -1.29
CA ILE A 105 9.66 8.84 -2.58
C ILE A 105 10.67 8.44 -3.65
N TRP A 106 11.78 9.16 -3.78
CA TRP A 106 12.82 8.83 -4.76
C TRP A 106 13.48 7.49 -4.46
N PHE A 107 13.79 7.22 -3.20
CA PHE A 107 14.35 5.95 -2.76
C PHE A 107 13.44 4.79 -3.19
N GLN A 108 12.13 4.86 -2.87
CA GLN A 108 11.20 3.81 -3.25
C GLN A 108 11.00 3.66 -4.76
N SER A 109 11.03 4.77 -5.52
CA SER A 109 11.02 4.68 -6.97
C SER A 109 12.22 3.87 -7.49
N PHE A 110 13.43 4.13 -7.01
CA PHE A 110 14.62 3.44 -7.50
C PHE A 110 14.71 1.98 -7.03
N THR A 111 14.44 1.72 -5.75
CA THR A 111 14.45 0.34 -5.22
C THR A 111 13.31 -0.48 -5.80
N GLY A 112 12.11 0.08 -5.89
CA GLY A 112 10.96 -0.58 -6.49
C GLY A 112 11.18 -0.89 -7.97
N LEU A 113 11.81 0.01 -8.73
CA LEU A 113 12.18 -0.25 -10.12
C LEU A 113 13.15 -1.44 -10.21
N ALA A 114 14.23 -1.41 -9.42
CA ALA A 114 15.22 -2.49 -9.40
C ALA A 114 14.61 -3.84 -9.00
N GLN A 115 13.79 -3.87 -7.94
CA GLN A 115 13.10 -5.06 -7.47
C GLN A 115 12.16 -5.61 -8.55
N THR A 116 11.33 -4.74 -9.15
CA THR A 116 10.39 -5.12 -10.21
C THR A 116 11.11 -5.68 -11.43
N THR A 117 12.21 -5.05 -11.86
CA THR A 117 13.03 -5.55 -12.98
C THR A 117 13.63 -6.92 -12.67
N VAL A 118 14.27 -7.09 -11.51
CA VAL A 118 14.88 -8.38 -11.11
C VAL A 118 13.83 -9.48 -11.05
N ILE A 119 12.69 -9.20 -10.40
CA ILE A 119 11.64 -10.20 -10.26
C ILE A 119 11.03 -10.54 -11.62
N SER A 120 10.79 -9.57 -12.50
CA SER A 120 10.29 -9.84 -13.85
C SER A 120 11.24 -10.70 -14.68
N ILE A 121 12.55 -10.50 -14.57
CA ILE A 121 13.56 -11.37 -15.21
C ILE A 121 13.46 -12.79 -14.67
N ILE A 122 13.38 -12.96 -13.34
CA ILE A 122 13.22 -14.27 -12.70
C ILE A 122 11.92 -14.94 -13.15
N GLY A 123 10.81 -14.20 -13.18
CA GLY A 123 9.51 -14.70 -13.62
C GLY A 123 9.54 -15.25 -15.05
N LEU A 124 10.16 -14.51 -15.98
CA LEU A 124 10.28 -14.95 -17.37
C LEU A 124 11.12 -16.22 -17.52
N HIS A 125 12.23 -16.36 -16.79
CA HIS A 125 13.12 -17.51 -16.92
C HIS A 125 12.64 -18.74 -16.14
N ALA A 126 12.13 -18.55 -14.94
CA ALA A 126 11.73 -19.65 -14.06
C ALA A 126 10.31 -20.16 -14.36
N LEU A 127 9.37 -19.26 -14.67
CA LEU A 127 7.96 -19.64 -14.92
C LEU A 127 7.68 -19.88 -16.40
N GLY A 128 8.42 -19.23 -17.30
CA GLY A 128 8.29 -19.45 -18.75
C GLY A 128 8.61 -20.90 -19.18
N ALA A 129 9.36 -21.65 -18.36
CA ALA A 129 9.66 -23.06 -18.59
C ALA A 129 8.59 -24.03 -18.06
N THR A 130 7.52 -23.54 -17.42
CA THR A 130 6.48 -24.37 -16.81
C THR A 130 5.27 -24.54 -17.75
N ASN A 131 4.58 -25.68 -17.66
CA ASN A 131 3.40 -25.99 -18.49
C ASN A 131 2.14 -25.15 -18.17
N ILE A 132 2.25 -24.14 -17.31
CA ILE A 132 1.12 -23.28 -16.92
C ILE A 132 1.21 -21.98 -17.72
N SER A 133 0.62 -21.98 -18.93
CA SER A 133 0.74 -20.89 -19.92
C SER A 133 0.34 -19.50 -19.39
N TYR A 134 -0.62 -19.40 -18.46
CA TYR A 134 -1.10 -18.12 -17.93
C TYR A 134 -0.30 -17.58 -16.72
N MET A 135 0.52 -18.41 -16.06
CA MET A 135 1.18 -18.05 -14.79
C MET A 135 2.30 -17.00 -14.94
N PRO A 136 3.16 -17.05 -15.98
CA PRO A 136 4.16 -15.99 -16.22
C PRO A 136 3.51 -14.62 -16.44
N TRP A 137 2.37 -14.57 -17.13
CA TRP A 137 1.66 -13.31 -17.40
C TRP A 137 1.07 -12.69 -16.14
N LEU A 138 0.41 -13.50 -15.30
CA LEU A 138 -0.09 -13.04 -14.00
C LEU A 138 1.06 -12.58 -13.09
N PHE A 139 2.19 -13.27 -13.12
CA PHE A 139 3.37 -12.92 -12.36
C PHE A 139 3.94 -11.55 -12.76
N LEU A 140 4.09 -11.29 -14.06
CA LEU A 140 4.56 -9.99 -14.57
C LEU A 140 3.58 -8.85 -14.30
N TRP A 141 2.28 -9.14 -14.39
CA TRP A 141 1.24 -8.17 -14.03
C TRP A 141 1.38 -7.74 -12.56
N LEU A 142 1.47 -8.71 -11.65
CA LEU A 142 1.57 -8.44 -10.22
C LEU A 142 2.89 -7.75 -9.84
N SER A 143 4.01 -8.09 -10.51
CA SER A 143 5.27 -7.39 -10.28
C SER A 143 5.17 -5.92 -10.69
N THR A 144 4.49 -5.63 -11.80
CA THR A 144 4.35 -4.25 -12.32
C THR A 144 3.47 -3.39 -11.42
N VAL A 145 2.40 -3.94 -10.84
CA VAL A 145 1.47 -3.20 -9.96
C VAL A 145 2.15 -2.71 -8.68
N GLN A 146 3.20 -3.38 -8.22
CA GLN A 146 3.93 -2.98 -7.01
C GLN A 146 4.78 -1.72 -7.22
N TYR A 147 5.21 -1.43 -8.45
CA TYR A 147 5.93 -0.21 -8.76
C TYR A 147 4.96 0.99 -8.87
N PRO A 148 5.27 2.18 -8.30
CA PRO A 148 6.51 2.61 -7.64
C PRO A 148 6.48 2.58 -6.09
N GLY A 149 5.53 1.88 -5.46
CA GLY A 149 5.47 1.75 -4.00
C GLY A 149 5.15 3.04 -3.21
N TRP A 150 4.81 4.16 -3.87
CA TRP A 150 4.59 5.45 -3.22
C TRP A 150 3.48 5.47 -2.18
N LEU A 151 2.45 4.65 -2.37
CA LEU A 151 1.37 4.52 -1.40
C LEU A 151 1.91 4.16 -0.02
N SER A 152 2.90 3.26 0.05
CA SER A 152 3.58 2.88 1.29
C SER A 152 4.26 4.09 1.94
N VAL A 153 5.02 4.88 1.16
CA VAL A 153 5.69 6.10 1.65
C VAL A 153 4.69 7.10 2.20
N PHE A 154 3.58 7.33 1.52
CA PHE A 154 2.54 8.24 2.00
C PHE A 154 1.86 7.70 3.26
N THR A 155 1.57 6.41 3.33
CA THR A 155 1.00 5.78 4.52
C THR A 155 1.95 5.90 5.72
N GLU A 156 3.24 5.65 5.54
CA GLU A 156 4.25 5.82 6.60
C GLU A 156 4.42 7.30 6.99
N ALA A 157 4.35 8.23 6.03
CA ALA A 157 4.33 9.65 6.33
C ALA A 157 3.13 10.05 7.20
N MET A 158 1.94 9.56 6.86
CA MET A 158 0.73 9.78 7.67
C MET A 158 0.84 9.19 9.08
N LYS A 159 1.48 8.02 9.24
CA LYS A 159 1.81 7.47 10.57
C LYS A 159 2.75 8.40 11.34
N GLY A 160 3.77 8.96 10.69
CA GLY A 160 4.65 9.98 11.29
C GLY A 160 3.90 11.24 11.75
N PHE A 161 2.85 11.63 11.01
CA PHE A 161 1.93 12.70 11.40
C PHE A 161 0.85 12.28 12.42
N GLN A 162 0.86 11.03 12.90
CA GLN A 162 -0.12 10.44 13.82
C GLN A 162 -1.56 10.41 13.27
N GLN A 163 -1.71 10.34 11.94
CA GLN A 163 -3.01 10.29 11.24
C GLN A 163 -3.45 8.82 11.03
N PHE A 164 -3.47 8.02 12.10
CA PHE A 164 -3.68 6.58 12.04
C PHE A 164 -5.05 6.17 11.50
N GLY A 165 -6.12 6.92 11.80
CA GLY A 165 -7.45 6.64 11.24
C GLY A 165 -7.50 6.71 9.71
N LYS A 166 -6.80 7.69 9.12
CA LYS A 166 -6.69 7.83 7.66
C LYS A 166 -5.86 6.71 7.05
N VAL A 167 -4.79 6.30 7.73
CA VAL A 167 -3.97 5.15 7.34
C VAL A 167 -4.82 3.88 7.26
N SER A 168 -5.61 3.60 8.29
CA SER A 168 -6.52 2.45 8.31
C SER A 168 -7.53 2.49 7.16
N LEU A 169 -8.14 3.66 6.91
CA LEU A 169 -9.10 3.82 5.80
C LEU A 169 -8.43 3.53 4.44
N ILE A 170 -7.23 4.06 4.21
CA ILE A 170 -6.48 3.84 2.96
C ILE A 170 -6.14 2.37 2.78
N GLN A 171 -5.76 1.66 3.86
CA GLN A 171 -5.49 0.23 3.80
C GLN A 171 -6.74 -0.57 3.42
N VAL A 172 -7.90 -0.22 3.98
CA VAL A 172 -9.18 -0.86 3.64
C VAL A 172 -9.55 -0.59 2.19
N LEU A 173 -9.43 0.65 1.72
CA LEU A 173 -9.71 1.02 0.33
C LEU A 173 -8.76 0.31 -0.64
N ASN A 174 -7.48 0.21 -0.30
CA ASN A 174 -6.49 -0.52 -1.07
C ASN A 174 -6.91 -1.99 -1.22
N THR A 175 -7.27 -2.66 -0.13
CA THR A 175 -7.64 -4.08 -0.17
C THR A 175 -8.97 -4.31 -0.89
N ILE A 176 -10.03 -3.57 -0.53
CA ILE A 176 -11.38 -3.81 -1.08
C ILE A 176 -11.46 -3.40 -2.54
N PHE A 177 -10.91 -2.26 -2.91
CA PHE A 177 -11.10 -1.71 -4.26
C PHE A 177 -9.92 -2.02 -5.16
N PHE A 178 -8.72 -1.56 -4.80
CA PHE A 178 -7.57 -1.62 -5.69
C PHE A 178 -7.04 -3.04 -5.89
N GLN A 179 -6.85 -3.82 -4.82
CA GLN A 179 -6.38 -5.21 -4.95
C GLN A 179 -7.40 -6.10 -5.66
N SER A 180 -8.70 -5.95 -5.36
CA SER A 180 -9.77 -6.64 -6.10
C SER A 180 -9.73 -6.33 -7.59
N LEU A 181 -9.59 -5.05 -7.93
CA LEU A 181 -9.55 -4.61 -9.32
C LEU A 181 -8.29 -5.15 -10.03
N THR A 182 -7.14 -5.09 -9.37
CA THR A 182 -5.89 -5.66 -9.87
C THR A 182 -6.02 -7.15 -10.15
N LEU A 183 -6.66 -7.90 -9.26
CA LEU A 183 -6.89 -9.32 -9.46
C LEU A 183 -7.88 -9.58 -10.59
N ALA A 184 -9.01 -8.87 -10.63
CA ALA A 184 -10.01 -9.01 -11.68
C ALA A 184 -9.41 -8.75 -13.08
N ILE A 185 -8.65 -7.67 -13.22
CA ILE A 185 -7.96 -7.31 -14.46
C ILE A 185 -6.86 -8.34 -14.78
N GLY A 186 -6.03 -8.68 -13.81
CA GLY A 186 -4.91 -9.61 -13.98
C GLY A 186 -5.36 -11.00 -14.40
N ALA A 187 -6.46 -11.50 -13.82
CA ALA A 187 -7.04 -12.79 -14.17
C ALA A 187 -7.59 -12.78 -15.62
N GLN A 188 -8.29 -11.72 -16.01
CA GLN A 188 -8.81 -11.59 -17.39
C GLN A 188 -7.69 -11.45 -18.42
N LEU A 189 -6.69 -10.60 -18.14
CA LEU A 189 -5.53 -10.43 -19.03
C LEU A 189 -4.73 -11.73 -19.15
N GLY A 190 -4.47 -12.42 -18.03
CA GLY A 190 -3.80 -13.71 -18.03
C GLY A 190 -4.55 -14.77 -18.85
N ALA A 191 -5.88 -14.82 -18.76
CA ALA A 191 -6.70 -15.74 -19.55
C ALA A 191 -6.67 -15.40 -21.05
N ILE A 192 -6.77 -14.13 -21.42
CA ILE A 192 -6.75 -13.71 -22.84
C ILE A 192 -5.38 -13.95 -23.47
N LEU A 193 -4.30 -13.57 -22.77
CA LEU A 193 -2.93 -13.71 -23.28
C LEU A 193 -2.46 -15.16 -23.29
N GLY A 194 -2.84 -15.96 -22.27
CA GLY A 194 -2.53 -17.39 -22.23
C GLY A 194 -3.27 -18.21 -23.31
N ASN A 195 -4.49 -17.80 -23.70
CA ASN A 195 -5.20 -18.44 -24.81
C ASN A 195 -4.69 -18.01 -26.21
N GLY A 196 -3.98 -16.89 -26.29
CA GLY A 196 -3.46 -16.33 -27.54
C GLY A 196 -2.08 -16.87 -27.96
N ASN A 197 -1.34 -17.50 -27.05
CA ASN A 197 -0.08 -18.19 -27.32
C ASN A 197 -0.02 -19.48 -26.47
N PRO A 198 -0.32 -20.66 -27.06
CA PRO A 198 -0.13 -21.95 -26.40
C PRO A 198 1.34 -22.24 -26.11
#